data_AF-A0AAP0RFX6-F1
#
_entry.id   AF-A0AAP0RFX6-F1
#
_cell.length_a   1.000
_cell.length_b   1.000
_cell.length_c   1.000
_cell.angle_alpha   90.00
_cell.angle_beta   90.00
_cell.angle_gamma   90.00
#
_symmetry.space_group_name_H-M   'P 1'
#
loop_
_entity.id
_entity.type
_entity.pdbx_description
1 polymer ?
#
loop_
_entity_poly.entity_id
_entity_poly.type
_entity_poly.pdbx_seq_one_letter_code
_entity_poly.pdbx_strand_id
1 'polypeptide(L)'
;MVKDEHSDKTLELFLKIGLEERTAKNTIANNKVTANLTAVIHEAAVTDGCDRAIGNLIYQVATKFPSNALVHRPTLLQYIVSSKIKTSAQLEAAFSFFASTGSDYFKLNEFEEACGVGIEVSVEDIEHTVNEIFEENKNVILEKRYQTNVGELYGHVRKRLPWADLKIVKELIDAKLCKLLGERTAADNEKPKKKKEKKPVKVEDQIVAVNASPAQTSEEELNPFLIFPQPEENFKVHTEIFFSDGPVLRVCNTREMLEKHLKATGGRVFTRFPPEPNGYLHIGHAKAMFVSFGLAKERGGCCYLRYDDTNPEAEKKEYIDHIEEIVQWMGWEPFKITYTSDYFQDLYDLAVELIRRGHAYVDHQVAVKQLYK
;
A
#
# COMPACT_ATOMS: atom_id res chain seq x y z
N MET A 1 10.72 29.13 31.28
CA MET A 1 9.77 28.63 32.30
C MET A 1 8.32 28.84 31.86
N VAL A 2 7.69 30.01 32.02
CA VAL A 2 6.23 30.17 31.71
C VAL A 2 5.86 29.88 30.25
N LYS A 3 6.75 30.16 29.27
CA LYS A 3 6.49 29.82 27.86
C LYS A 3 6.50 28.32 27.57
N ASP A 4 7.40 27.58 28.21
CA ASP A 4 7.61 26.16 27.95
C ASP A 4 6.40 25.35 28.47
N GLU A 5 5.98 25.63 29.70
CA GLU A 5 4.86 24.95 30.36
C GLU A 5 3.49 25.16 29.67
N HIS A 6 3.35 26.22 28.87
CA HIS A 6 2.18 26.41 28.01
C HIS A 6 2.32 25.67 26.67
N SER A 7 3.51 25.73 26.05
CA SER A 7 3.85 25.00 24.83
C SER A 7 3.66 23.49 24.98
N ASP A 8 4.09 22.92 26.12
CA ASP A 8 3.99 21.48 26.38
C ASP A 8 2.53 21.02 26.53
N LYS A 9 1.69 21.81 27.20
CA LYS A 9 0.24 21.52 27.34
C LYS A 9 -0.49 21.63 25.99
N THR A 10 -0.09 22.56 25.13
CA THR A 10 -0.62 22.65 23.77
C THR A 10 -0.13 21.49 22.87
N LEU A 11 1.11 21.02 23.05
CA LEU A 11 1.63 19.83 22.38
C LEU A 11 0.85 18.58 22.79
N GLU A 12 0.61 18.39 24.10
CA GLU A 12 -0.21 17.29 24.61
C GLU A 12 -1.63 17.30 24.01
N LEU A 13 -2.28 18.47 23.95
CA LEU A 13 -3.61 18.63 23.35
C LEU A 13 -3.62 18.27 21.85
N PHE A 14 -2.59 18.65 21.09
CA PHE A 14 -2.50 18.33 19.66
C PHE A 14 -2.17 16.85 19.41
N LEU A 15 -1.38 16.22 20.29
CA LEU A 15 -1.14 14.77 20.25
C LEU A 15 -2.38 13.96 20.62
N LYS A 16 -3.21 14.43 21.56
CA LYS A 16 -4.47 13.79 21.98
C LYS A 16 -5.52 13.69 20.87
N ILE A 17 -5.52 14.60 19.90
CA ILE A 17 -6.33 14.47 18.66
C ILE A 17 -5.63 13.67 17.56
N GLY A 18 -4.56 12.92 17.87
CA GLY A 18 -3.90 12.03 16.92
C GLY A 18 -3.09 12.73 15.80
N LEU A 19 -2.70 14.00 15.97
CA LEU A 19 -1.75 14.64 15.04
C LEU A 19 -0.35 14.03 15.21
N GLU A 20 0.36 13.82 14.11
CA GLU A 20 1.75 13.39 14.15
C GLU A 20 2.62 14.42 14.89
N GLU A 21 3.56 13.94 15.71
CA GLU A 21 4.42 14.76 16.58
C GLU A 21 5.14 15.87 15.80
N ARG A 22 5.61 15.57 14.57
CA ARG A 22 6.23 16.54 13.66
C ARG A 22 5.25 17.65 13.25
N THR A 23 4.00 17.30 12.97
CA THR A 23 2.94 18.24 12.57
C THR A 23 2.47 19.07 13.76
N ALA A 24 2.31 18.46 14.94
CA ALA A 24 1.99 19.18 16.17
C ALA A 24 3.07 20.21 16.54
N LYS A 25 4.35 19.81 16.54
CA LYS A 25 5.49 20.72 16.78
C LYS A 25 5.59 21.85 15.75
N ASN A 26 5.41 21.54 14.47
CA ASN A 26 5.35 22.57 13.40
C ASN A 26 4.16 23.53 13.57
N THR A 27 3.04 23.06 14.11
CA THR A 27 1.84 23.88 14.35
C THR A 27 2.09 24.89 15.46
N ILE A 28 2.69 24.46 16.58
CA ILE A 28 3.03 25.30 17.74
C ILE A 28 3.98 26.44 17.38
N ALA A 29 4.90 26.22 16.42
CA ALA A 29 5.76 27.28 15.88
C ALA A 29 4.98 28.41 15.18
N ASN A 30 3.71 28.19 14.82
CA ASN A 30 2.82 29.20 14.23
C ASN A 30 1.70 29.58 15.21
N ASN A 31 1.93 30.65 15.99
CA ASN A 31 0.99 31.17 16.98
C ASN A 31 -0.46 31.35 16.46
N LYS A 32 -0.64 31.74 15.19
CA LYS A 32 -1.99 31.96 14.62
C LYS A 32 -2.71 30.65 14.36
N VAL A 33 -2.04 29.67 13.77
CA VAL A 33 -2.62 28.33 13.54
C VAL A 33 -2.81 27.61 14.87
N THR A 34 -1.89 27.78 15.82
CA THR A 34 -2.02 27.27 17.20
C THR A 34 -3.30 27.76 17.87
N ALA A 35 -3.52 29.09 17.93
CA ALA A 35 -4.71 29.67 18.55
C ALA A 35 -6.00 29.22 17.84
N ASN A 36 -6.00 29.18 16.51
CA ASN A 36 -7.13 28.66 15.73
C ASN A 36 -7.42 27.18 16.06
N LEU A 37 -6.39 26.32 16.08
CA LEU A 37 -6.56 24.89 16.31
C LEU A 37 -7.04 24.59 17.73
N THR A 38 -6.47 25.26 18.73
CA THR A 38 -6.95 25.15 20.12
C THR A 38 -8.42 25.57 20.24
N ALA A 39 -8.84 26.68 19.62
CA ALA A 39 -10.24 27.10 19.61
C ALA A 39 -11.16 26.08 18.92
N VAL A 40 -10.74 25.53 17.77
CA VAL A 40 -11.51 24.52 17.02
C VAL A 40 -11.60 23.19 17.77
N ILE A 41 -10.57 22.77 18.51
CA ILE A 41 -10.60 21.59 19.39
C ILE A 41 -11.62 21.77 20.53
N HIS A 42 -11.67 22.96 21.15
CA HIS A 42 -12.68 23.28 22.16
C HIS A 42 -14.09 23.36 21.58
N GLU A 43 -14.29 23.95 20.39
CA GLU A 43 -15.59 24.01 19.70
C GLU A 43 -16.09 22.62 19.27
N ALA A 44 -15.18 21.69 18.94
CA ALA A 44 -15.50 20.30 18.65
C ALA A 44 -15.72 19.43 19.90
N ALA A 45 -15.43 19.95 21.10
CA ALA A 45 -15.46 19.23 22.38
C ALA A 45 -14.58 17.95 22.43
N VAL A 46 -13.47 17.90 21.70
CA VAL A 46 -12.54 16.75 21.64
C VAL A 46 -11.26 16.96 22.49
N THR A 47 -11.34 17.72 23.57
CA THR A 47 -10.19 18.05 24.44
C THR A 47 -9.56 16.82 25.12
N ASP A 48 -10.36 15.80 25.38
CA ASP A 48 -9.92 14.56 26.02
C ASP A 48 -9.32 13.56 25.00
N GLY A 49 -9.46 13.86 23.71
CA GLY A 49 -8.90 13.11 22.58
C GLY A 49 -9.95 12.73 21.52
N CYS A 50 -9.48 12.32 20.34
CA CYS A 50 -10.32 11.71 19.30
C CYS A 50 -9.46 10.91 18.31
N ASP A 51 -10.10 10.10 17.47
CA ASP A 51 -9.42 9.30 16.46
C ASP A 51 -8.57 10.15 15.50
N ARG A 52 -7.42 9.61 15.11
CA ARG A 52 -6.49 10.23 14.16
C ARG A 52 -7.17 10.68 12.85
N ALA A 53 -8.22 9.99 12.40
CA ALA A 53 -9.01 10.43 11.24
C ALA A 53 -9.76 11.75 11.51
N ILE A 54 -10.51 11.81 12.63
CA ILE A 54 -11.27 12.98 13.09
C ILE A 54 -10.32 14.17 13.32
N GLY A 55 -9.20 13.96 14.01
CA GLY A 55 -8.21 15.01 14.26
C GLY A 55 -7.57 15.60 12.99
N ASN A 56 -7.31 14.79 11.97
CA ASN A 56 -6.80 15.27 10.67
C ASN A 56 -7.85 16.07 9.88
N LEU A 57 -9.15 15.88 10.12
CA LEU A 57 -10.22 16.71 9.57
C LEU A 57 -10.37 18.02 10.38
N ILE A 58 -10.32 17.94 11.71
CA ILE A 58 -10.30 19.09 12.63
C ILE A 58 -9.12 20.03 12.35
N TYR A 59 -7.93 19.48 12.10
CA TYR A 59 -6.75 20.25 11.68
C TYR A 59 -6.97 20.98 10.35
N GLN A 60 -7.69 20.37 9.40
CA GLN A 60 -8.05 21.02 8.14
C GLN A 60 -9.09 22.12 8.34
N VAL A 61 -10.06 21.97 9.25
CA VAL A 61 -10.96 23.06 9.65
C VAL A 61 -10.17 24.24 10.24
N ALA A 62 -9.24 23.98 11.16
CA ALA A 62 -8.43 25.03 11.78
C ALA A 62 -7.51 25.80 10.81
N THR A 63 -7.13 25.18 9.68
CA THR A 63 -6.18 25.75 8.71
C THR A 63 -6.82 26.28 7.41
N LYS A 64 -7.96 25.75 6.97
CA LYS A 64 -8.59 26.07 5.67
C LYS A 64 -10.00 26.66 5.74
N PHE A 65 -10.70 26.59 6.88
CA PHE A 65 -12.12 26.93 6.93
C PHE A 65 -12.42 28.38 6.46
N PRO A 66 -13.44 28.60 5.61
CA PRO A 66 -13.75 29.91 5.01
C PRO A 66 -14.04 31.00 6.05
N SER A 67 -13.24 32.06 6.04
CA SER A 67 -13.32 33.15 7.03
C SER A 67 -14.58 34.01 6.93
N ASN A 68 -15.30 33.99 5.79
CA ASN A 68 -16.59 34.63 5.61
C ASN A 68 -17.78 33.84 6.20
N ALA A 69 -17.55 32.62 6.69
CA ALA A 69 -18.60 31.69 7.08
C ALA A 69 -18.43 31.09 8.49
N LEU A 70 -17.65 31.74 9.35
CA LEU A 70 -17.26 31.23 10.68
C LEU A 70 -18.44 30.84 11.58
N VAL A 71 -19.62 31.43 11.36
CA VAL A 71 -20.87 31.10 12.05
C VAL A 71 -21.31 29.64 11.87
N HIS A 72 -20.89 28.96 10.79
CA HIS A 72 -21.25 27.57 10.50
C HIS A 72 -20.17 26.56 10.96
N ARG A 73 -19.03 27.02 11.47
CA ARG A 73 -17.92 26.15 11.89
C ARG A 73 -18.32 25.14 12.98
N PRO A 74 -19.09 25.49 14.03
CA PRO A 74 -19.54 24.51 15.03
C PRO A 74 -20.40 23.40 14.44
N THR A 75 -21.27 23.72 13.47
CA THR A 75 -22.08 22.73 12.76
C THR A 75 -21.21 21.76 11.97
N LEU A 76 -20.21 22.26 11.24
CA LEU A 76 -19.27 21.39 10.52
C LEU A 76 -18.50 20.45 11.46
N LEU A 77 -18.06 20.95 12.62
CA LEU A 77 -17.36 20.14 13.61
C LEU A 77 -18.26 19.03 14.17
N GLN A 78 -19.55 19.30 14.40
CA GLN A 78 -20.51 18.26 14.79
C GLN A 78 -20.63 17.15 13.73
N TYR A 79 -20.58 17.49 12.44
CA TYR A 79 -20.60 16.50 11.34
C TYR A 79 -19.33 15.66 11.23
N ILE A 80 -18.17 16.23 11.59
CA ILE A 80 -16.90 15.51 11.63
C ILE A 80 -16.86 14.57 12.86
N VAL A 81 -17.22 15.06 14.05
CA VAL A 81 -17.21 14.27 15.30
C VAL A 81 -18.27 13.16 15.28
N SER A 82 -19.42 13.37 14.65
CA SER A 82 -20.43 12.32 14.42
C SER A 82 -20.11 11.38 13.24
N SER A 83 -18.92 11.48 12.64
CA SER A 83 -18.47 10.66 11.50
C SER A 83 -19.42 10.69 10.28
N LYS A 84 -20.20 11.77 10.12
CA LYS A 84 -20.98 12.03 8.90
C LYS A 84 -20.11 12.52 7.74
N ILE A 85 -19.09 13.33 8.05
CA ILE A 85 -18.03 13.74 7.13
C ILE A 85 -16.78 12.96 7.50
N LYS A 86 -16.43 11.98 6.66
CA LYS A 86 -15.36 11.00 6.90
C LYS A 86 -14.10 11.31 6.07
N THR A 87 -14.24 11.97 4.92
CA THR A 87 -13.14 12.17 3.96
C THR A 87 -12.77 13.64 3.76
N SER A 88 -11.52 13.87 3.35
CA SER A 88 -11.05 15.21 2.95
C SER A 88 -11.81 15.76 1.73
N ALA A 89 -12.39 14.90 0.88
CA ALA A 89 -13.17 15.34 -0.28
C ALA A 89 -14.52 15.94 0.16
N GLN A 90 -15.23 15.27 1.07
CA GLN A 90 -16.46 15.79 1.70
C GLN A 90 -16.18 17.09 2.47
N LEU A 91 -15.02 17.20 3.12
CA LEU A 91 -14.63 18.40 3.87
C LEU A 91 -14.32 19.62 2.97
N GLU A 92 -13.61 19.43 1.85
CA GLU A 92 -13.36 20.49 0.86
C GLU A 92 -14.65 20.93 0.15
N ALA A 93 -15.61 20.01 -0.03
CA ALA A 93 -16.95 20.35 -0.50
C ALA A 93 -17.73 21.18 0.53
N ALA A 94 -17.68 20.83 1.82
CA ALA A 94 -18.24 21.65 2.89
C ALA A 94 -17.61 23.06 2.95
N PHE A 95 -16.29 23.18 2.80
CA PHE A 95 -15.63 24.49 2.68
C PHE A 95 -16.12 25.26 1.45
N SER A 96 -16.31 24.61 0.31
CA SER A 96 -16.80 25.24 -0.94
C SER A 96 -18.25 25.71 -0.81
N PHE A 97 -19.11 24.93 -0.14
CA PHE A 97 -20.48 25.29 0.19
C PHE A 97 -20.49 26.52 1.12
N PHE A 98 -19.84 26.45 2.28
CA PHE A 98 -19.82 27.56 3.23
C PHE A 98 -19.13 28.82 2.70
N ALA A 99 -18.10 28.69 1.87
CA ALA A 99 -17.49 29.85 1.19
C ALA A 99 -18.49 30.58 0.28
N SER A 100 -19.45 29.84 -0.30
CA SER A 100 -20.51 30.37 -1.17
C SER A 100 -21.71 30.92 -0.38
N THR A 101 -22.09 30.27 0.73
CA THR A 101 -23.15 30.72 1.65
C THR A 101 -22.73 31.96 2.47
N GLY A 102 -21.45 32.10 2.79
CA GLY A 102 -20.99 33.14 3.72
C GLY A 102 -21.61 32.96 5.10
N SER A 103 -22.30 33.98 5.59
CA SER A 103 -22.96 34.00 6.90
C SER A 103 -24.45 33.65 6.88
N ASP A 104 -25.01 33.36 5.70
CA ASP A 104 -26.46 33.25 5.51
C ASP A 104 -27.02 31.89 5.96
N TYR A 105 -28.33 31.83 6.20
CA TYR A 105 -28.97 30.58 6.60
C TYR A 105 -29.03 29.57 5.44
N PHE A 106 -28.51 28.36 5.66
CA PHE A 106 -28.57 27.24 4.71
C PHE A 106 -29.55 26.15 5.17
N LYS A 107 -30.11 25.35 4.24
CA LYS A 107 -30.90 24.17 4.60
C LYS A 107 -29.99 22.96 4.80
N LEU A 108 -30.25 22.20 5.86
CA LEU A 108 -29.45 21.04 6.25
C LEU A 108 -29.32 20.02 5.11
N ASN A 109 -30.43 19.69 4.43
CA ASN A 109 -30.45 18.74 3.32
C ASN A 109 -29.58 19.19 2.12
N GLU A 110 -29.60 20.50 1.81
CA GLU A 110 -28.82 21.07 0.69
C GLU A 110 -27.32 21.00 0.99
N PHE A 111 -26.94 21.13 2.26
CA PHE A 111 -25.57 20.91 2.73
C PHE A 111 -25.17 19.43 2.74
N GLU A 112 -26.04 18.53 3.24
CA GLU A 112 -25.77 17.09 3.26
C GLU A 112 -25.60 16.51 1.84
N GLU A 113 -26.45 16.93 0.90
CA GLU A 113 -26.34 16.58 -0.53
C GLU A 113 -25.04 17.12 -1.15
N ALA A 114 -24.76 18.43 -0.99
CA ALA A 114 -23.57 19.06 -1.55
C ALA A 114 -22.25 18.50 -0.99
N CYS A 115 -22.26 17.94 0.23
CA CYS A 115 -21.09 17.35 0.88
C CYS A 115 -21.03 15.82 0.78
N GLY A 116 -22.00 15.17 0.10
CA GLY A 116 -22.05 13.71 -0.02
C GLY A 116 -22.19 12.98 1.32
N VAL A 117 -22.92 13.55 2.28
CA VAL A 117 -23.16 12.93 3.58
C VAL A 117 -24.08 11.71 3.40
N GLY A 118 -23.69 10.57 3.96
CA GLY A 118 -24.42 9.32 3.81
C GLY A 118 -24.23 8.62 2.45
N ILE A 119 -23.42 9.18 1.54
CA ILE A 119 -22.99 8.49 0.32
C ILE A 119 -21.73 7.68 0.64
N GLU A 120 -21.88 6.36 0.69
CA GLU A 120 -20.75 5.42 0.75
C GLU A 120 -20.59 4.79 -0.63
N VAL A 121 -19.39 4.93 -1.21
CA VAL A 121 -19.06 4.41 -2.54
C VAL A 121 -18.42 3.03 -2.36
N SER A 122 -18.98 1.99 -2.97
CA SER A 122 -18.47 0.63 -2.83
C SER A 122 -17.12 0.44 -3.56
N VAL A 123 -16.37 -0.62 -3.21
CA VAL A 123 -15.11 -0.93 -3.91
C VAL A 123 -15.41 -1.35 -5.35
N GLU A 124 -16.53 -2.03 -5.53
CA GLU A 124 -17.11 -2.52 -6.76
C GLU A 124 -17.49 -1.37 -7.70
N ASP A 125 -18.12 -0.30 -7.20
CA ASP A 125 -18.42 0.92 -7.98
C ASP A 125 -17.13 1.61 -8.45
N ILE A 126 -16.10 1.67 -7.58
CA ILE A 126 -14.80 2.24 -7.92
C ILE A 126 -14.13 1.38 -8.99
N GLU A 127 -14.11 0.05 -8.84
CA GLU A 127 -13.52 -0.84 -9.83
C GLU A 127 -14.25 -0.74 -11.17
N HIS A 128 -15.59 -0.78 -11.19
CA HIS A 128 -16.40 -0.59 -12.39
C HIS A 128 -16.07 0.74 -13.09
N THR A 129 -16.00 1.83 -12.33
CA THR A 129 -15.69 3.17 -12.85
C THR A 129 -14.26 3.26 -13.42
N VAL A 130 -13.28 2.66 -12.74
CA VAL A 130 -11.90 2.53 -13.24
C VAL A 130 -11.86 1.63 -14.49
N ASN A 131 -12.68 0.58 -14.54
CA ASN A 131 -12.78 -0.34 -15.67
C ASN A 131 -13.28 0.38 -16.94
N GLU A 132 -14.36 1.16 -16.85
CA GLU A 132 -14.86 2.01 -17.96
C GLU A 132 -13.79 2.98 -18.47
N ILE A 133 -13.17 3.74 -17.56
CA ILE A 133 -12.20 4.78 -17.90
C ILE A 133 -10.94 4.19 -18.56
N PHE A 134 -10.55 2.97 -18.20
CA PHE A 134 -9.45 2.26 -18.87
C PHE A 134 -9.80 1.79 -20.28
N GLU A 135 -11.03 1.33 -20.52
CA GLU A 135 -11.48 0.97 -21.88
C GLU A 135 -11.62 2.21 -22.77
N GLU A 136 -12.17 3.31 -22.25
CA GLU A 136 -12.26 4.61 -22.96
C GLU A 136 -10.88 5.15 -23.39
N ASN A 137 -9.87 4.98 -22.54
CA ASN A 137 -8.52 5.52 -22.77
C ASN A 137 -7.53 4.47 -23.33
N LYS A 138 -7.98 3.23 -23.58
CA LYS A 138 -7.15 2.05 -23.88
C LYS A 138 -6.11 2.27 -24.98
N ASN A 139 -6.54 2.86 -26.09
CA ASN A 139 -5.67 3.15 -27.24
C ASN A 139 -4.54 4.14 -26.87
N VAL A 140 -4.86 5.16 -26.06
CA VAL A 140 -3.91 6.16 -25.58
C VAL A 140 -2.95 5.57 -24.54
N ILE A 141 -3.46 4.69 -23.68
CA ILE A 141 -2.67 3.96 -22.67
C ILE A 141 -1.67 3.03 -23.36
N LEU A 142 -2.09 2.28 -24.40
CA LEU A 142 -1.22 1.38 -25.15
C LEU A 142 -0.17 2.14 -25.99
N GLU A 143 -0.53 3.27 -26.62
CA GLU A 143 0.40 4.10 -27.39
C GLU A 143 1.49 4.73 -26.50
N LYS A 144 1.10 5.32 -25.36
CA LYS A 144 2.01 6.08 -24.48
C LYS A 144 2.64 5.23 -23.37
N ARG A 145 2.14 4.01 -23.15
CA ARG A 145 2.52 3.12 -22.05
C ARG A 145 2.58 3.89 -20.72
N TYR A 146 3.67 3.76 -19.97
CA TYR A 146 3.87 4.43 -18.68
C TYR A 146 4.09 5.95 -18.77
N GLN A 147 4.10 6.53 -19.97
CA GLN A 147 4.09 7.99 -20.19
C GLN A 147 2.65 8.55 -20.27
N THR A 148 1.63 7.70 -20.09
CA THR A 148 0.24 8.12 -19.93
C THR A 148 0.07 9.04 -18.73
N ASN A 149 -0.74 10.09 -18.87
CA ASN A 149 -1.05 11.02 -17.79
C ASN A 149 -1.99 10.37 -16.77
N VAL A 150 -1.45 9.66 -15.79
CA VAL A 150 -2.24 8.99 -14.75
C VAL A 150 -3.14 9.99 -14.00
N GLY A 151 -2.70 11.24 -13.83
CA GLY A 151 -3.48 12.33 -13.24
C GLY A 151 -4.78 12.66 -14.00
N GLU A 152 -4.83 12.40 -15.31
CA GLU A 152 -6.03 12.53 -16.14
C GLU A 152 -7.05 11.43 -15.80
N LEU A 153 -6.57 10.20 -15.64
CA LEU A 153 -7.39 9.04 -15.24
C LEU A 153 -7.99 9.26 -13.84
N TYR A 154 -7.20 9.74 -12.86
CA TYR A 154 -7.72 10.18 -11.55
C TYR A 154 -8.78 11.27 -11.68
N GLY A 155 -8.56 12.26 -12.56
CA GLY A 155 -9.51 13.34 -12.83
C GLY A 155 -10.84 12.81 -13.39
N HIS A 156 -10.79 11.80 -14.26
CA HIS A 156 -11.98 11.15 -14.80
C HIS A 156 -12.73 10.35 -13.73
N VAL A 157 -12.04 9.58 -12.89
CA VAL A 157 -12.67 8.82 -11.78
C VAL A 157 -13.32 9.78 -10.80
N ARG A 158 -12.60 10.82 -10.34
CA ARG A 158 -13.12 11.83 -9.40
C ARG A 158 -14.30 12.63 -9.97
N LYS A 159 -14.46 12.69 -11.30
CA LYS A 159 -15.62 13.32 -11.94
C LYS A 159 -16.87 12.42 -11.95
N ARG A 160 -16.72 11.09 -11.92
CA ARG A 160 -17.84 10.13 -11.79
C ARG A 160 -18.16 9.84 -10.33
N LEU A 161 -17.14 9.61 -9.51
CA LEU A 161 -17.22 9.28 -8.09
C LEU A 161 -16.44 10.31 -7.25
N PRO A 162 -17.02 11.49 -6.95
CA PRO A 162 -16.34 12.56 -6.20
C PRO A 162 -16.02 12.20 -4.75
N TRP A 163 -16.72 11.19 -4.19
CA TRP A 163 -16.62 10.74 -2.79
C TRP A 163 -15.83 9.44 -2.60
N ALA A 164 -15.32 8.83 -3.68
CA ALA A 164 -14.55 7.59 -3.62
C ALA A 164 -13.24 7.73 -2.80
N ASP A 165 -12.81 6.63 -2.17
CA ASP A 165 -11.50 6.61 -1.50
C ASP A 165 -10.37 6.70 -2.53
N LEU A 166 -9.64 7.81 -2.47
CA LEU A 166 -8.51 8.12 -3.36
C LEU A 166 -7.36 7.11 -3.25
N LYS A 167 -7.23 6.40 -2.13
CA LYS A 167 -6.26 5.30 -1.95
C LYS A 167 -6.68 4.07 -2.76
N ILE A 168 -7.95 3.66 -2.66
CA ILE A 168 -8.51 2.52 -3.41
C ILE A 168 -8.50 2.81 -4.92
N VAL A 169 -8.94 4.01 -5.32
CA VAL A 169 -8.83 4.50 -6.70
C VAL A 169 -7.39 4.42 -7.20
N LYS A 170 -6.41 4.81 -6.38
CA LYS A 170 -4.99 4.73 -6.73
C LYS A 170 -4.52 3.30 -6.95
N GLU A 171 -4.77 2.43 -5.98
CA GLU A 171 -4.29 1.05 -6.00
C GLU A 171 -4.86 0.29 -7.21
N LEU A 172 -6.12 0.53 -7.56
CA LEU A 172 -6.76 -0.01 -8.76
C LEU A 172 -6.17 0.56 -10.07
N ILE A 173 -5.94 1.88 -10.17
CA ILE A 173 -5.35 2.49 -11.37
C ILE A 173 -3.91 1.99 -11.59
N ASP A 174 -3.07 1.96 -10.54
CA ASP A 174 -1.68 1.50 -10.63
C ASP A 174 -1.62 -0.01 -10.96
N ALA A 175 -2.53 -0.83 -10.39
CA ALA A 175 -2.66 -2.26 -10.73
C ALA A 175 -3.10 -2.48 -12.19
N LYS A 176 -4.14 -1.78 -12.68
CA LYS A 176 -4.60 -1.91 -14.07
C LYS A 176 -3.58 -1.42 -15.09
N LEU A 177 -2.79 -0.38 -14.79
CA LEU A 177 -1.66 0.02 -15.64
C LEU A 177 -0.60 -1.09 -15.72
N CYS A 178 -0.26 -1.71 -14.59
CA CYS A 178 0.67 -2.84 -14.56
C CYS A 178 0.14 -4.03 -15.39
N LYS A 179 -1.12 -4.41 -15.19
CA LYS A 179 -1.81 -5.53 -15.86
C LYS A 179 -1.96 -5.32 -17.38
N LEU A 180 -2.11 -4.08 -17.84
CA LEU A 180 -2.26 -3.75 -19.28
C LEU A 180 -0.92 -3.49 -20.00
N LEU A 181 0.13 -3.06 -19.29
CA LEU A 181 1.40 -2.63 -19.89
C LEU A 181 2.60 -3.54 -19.61
N GLY A 182 2.49 -4.46 -18.64
CA GLY A 182 3.59 -5.30 -18.18
C GLY A 182 4.67 -4.53 -17.43
N GLU A 183 5.84 -5.15 -17.26
CA GLU A 183 6.98 -4.57 -16.54
C GLU A 183 7.47 -3.26 -17.20
N ARG A 184 8.01 -2.32 -16.40
CA ARG A 184 8.56 -1.04 -16.89
C ARG A 184 9.91 -1.28 -17.57
N THR A 185 10.00 -0.94 -18.85
CA THR A 185 11.19 -1.14 -19.68
C THR A 185 12.10 0.10 -19.70
N ALA A 186 13.30 -0.02 -20.28
CA ALA A 186 14.15 1.13 -20.55
C ALA A 186 13.48 2.14 -21.51
N ALA A 187 12.70 1.65 -22.49
CA ALA A 187 11.98 2.48 -23.46
C ALA A 187 10.88 3.34 -22.80
N ASP A 188 10.23 2.86 -21.74
CA ASP A 188 9.26 3.65 -20.98
C ASP A 188 9.88 4.92 -20.35
N ASN A 189 11.19 4.89 -20.07
CA ASN A 189 11.96 6.01 -19.55
C ASN A 189 12.54 6.94 -20.65
N GLU A 190 12.47 6.56 -21.93
CA GLU A 190 12.93 7.43 -23.03
C GLU A 190 11.95 8.59 -23.24
N LYS A 191 12.38 9.82 -22.93
CA LYS A 191 11.57 11.02 -23.16
C LYS A 191 11.23 11.13 -24.66
N PRO A 192 9.95 11.32 -25.03
CA PRO A 192 9.52 11.23 -26.42
C PRO A 192 10.18 12.33 -27.26
N LYS A 193 10.57 11.98 -28.49
CA LYS A 193 11.29 12.86 -29.44
C LYS A 193 10.41 14.03 -29.91
N LYS A 194 10.23 15.05 -29.06
CA LYS A 194 9.53 16.29 -29.42
C LYS A 194 10.23 16.96 -30.61
N LYS A 195 9.43 17.36 -31.61
CA LYS A 195 9.81 18.43 -32.53
C LYS A 195 10.16 19.69 -31.72
N LYS A 196 11.10 20.50 -32.21
CA LYS A 196 11.49 21.81 -31.63
C LYS A 196 10.22 22.66 -31.38
N GLU A 197 10.10 23.43 -30.31
CA GLU A 197 10.96 24.60 -30.02
C GLU A 197 11.68 24.63 -28.65
N LYS A 198 12.00 25.84 -28.14
CA LYS A 198 13.27 26.21 -27.49
C LYS A 198 13.31 26.07 -25.96
N LYS A 199 14.53 25.90 -25.44
CA LYS A 199 15.00 26.06 -24.03
C LYS A 199 15.36 27.56 -23.76
N PRO A 200 15.65 28.05 -22.52
CA PRO A 200 16.22 27.39 -21.32
C PRO A 200 15.40 27.65 -20.02
N VAL A 201 15.79 27.37 -18.75
CA VAL A 201 17.10 27.13 -18.06
C VAL A 201 17.01 25.99 -17.01
N LYS A 202 18.16 25.60 -16.45
CA LYS A 202 18.42 24.83 -15.20
C LYS A 202 17.79 25.49 -13.94
N VAL A 203 17.69 24.86 -12.76
CA VAL A 203 18.76 24.28 -11.88
C VAL A 203 18.32 22.99 -11.16
N GLU A 204 19.28 22.15 -10.77
CA GLU A 204 19.18 21.04 -9.80
C GLU A 204 18.81 21.57 -8.36
N ASP A 205 18.32 20.79 -7.37
CA ASP A 205 18.98 19.64 -6.74
C ASP A 205 18.08 18.76 -5.81
N GLN A 206 18.52 17.51 -5.61
CA GLN A 206 18.41 16.60 -4.45
C GLN A 206 17.11 16.39 -3.61
N ILE A 207 16.55 15.17 -3.78
CA ILE A 207 16.23 14.12 -2.77
C ILE A 207 16.64 14.44 -1.30
N VAL A 208 15.88 14.16 -0.22
CA VAL A 208 15.69 12.84 0.47
C VAL A 208 14.57 12.87 1.53
N ALA A 209 13.61 11.92 1.45
CA ALA A 209 12.89 11.12 2.49
C ALA A 209 12.46 11.75 3.87
N VAL A 210 11.82 11.05 4.84
CA VAL A 210 11.33 9.66 5.03
C VAL A 210 9.99 9.65 5.81
N ASN A 211 9.29 8.52 5.78
CA ASN A 211 8.37 7.94 6.78
C ASN A 211 7.17 8.73 7.35
N ALA A 212 6.03 8.02 7.46
CA ALA A 212 4.86 8.37 8.27
C ALA A 212 4.30 7.08 8.92
N SER A 213 3.89 7.14 10.19
CA SER A 213 3.32 6.03 10.99
C SER A 213 2.98 6.50 12.41
N PRO A 214 2.13 5.78 13.18
CA PRO A 214 0.97 4.96 12.76
C PRO A 214 -0.25 5.27 13.68
N ALA A 215 -1.10 4.25 13.92
CA ALA A 215 -2.08 4.09 15.03
C ALA A 215 -3.29 5.05 15.06
N GLN A 216 -4.49 4.67 15.54
CA GLN A 216 -5.07 3.36 15.97
C GLN A 216 -6.62 3.42 15.70
N THR A 217 -7.60 2.67 16.21
CA THR A 217 -7.86 1.64 17.26
C THR A 217 -9.24 0.99 16.92
N SER A 218 -9.73 -0.17 17.40
CA SER A 218 -9.16 -1.40 18.02
C SER A 218 -10.24 -2.48 18.24
N GLU A 219 -10.00 -3.72 17.82
CA GLU A 219 -10.48 -4.97 18.44
C GLU A 219 -9.26 -5.93 18.53
N GLU A 220 -9.26 -6.91 19.43
CA GLU A 220 -8.08 -7.76 19.71
C GLU A 220 -7.83 -8.89 18.69
N GLU A 221 -7.78 -8.55 17.39
CA GLU A 221 -7.12 -9.42 16.41
C GLU A 221 -5.60 -9.34 16.60
N LEU A 222 -5.02 -10.41 17.15
CA LEU A 222 -3.58 -10.64 17.12
C LEU A 222 -3.10 -10.80 15.68
N ASN A 223 -2.64 -9.71 15.06
CA ASN A 223 -2.11 -9.71 13.70
C ASN A 223 -1.01 -10.80 13.56
N PRO A 224 -1.29 -11.89 12.80
CA PRO A 224 -0.44 -13.10 12.82
C PRO A 224 0.88 -12.90 12.08
N PHE A 225 1.05 -11.77 11.38
CA PHE A 225 2.26 -11.44 10.64
C PHE A 225 3.30 -10.68 11.49
N LEU A 226 2.96 -10.27 12.71
CA LEU A 226 3.86 -9.58 13.65
C LEU A 226 5.06 -10.45 14.10
N ILE A 227 4.97 -11.77 13.97
CA ILE A 227 6.07 -12.69 14.31
C ILE A 227 7.21 -12.68 13.27
N PHE A 228 6.98 -12.14 12.07
CA PHE A 228 7.99 -12.09 11.01
C PHE A 228 8.80 -10.78 11.10
N PRO A 229 10.14 -10.78 10.86
CA PRO A 229 10.96 -9.56 10.90
C PRO A 229 10.42 -8.47 9.96
N GLN A 230 10.43 -7.20 10.35
CA GLN A 230 9.80 -6.11 9.59
C GLN A 230 10.55 -5.79 8.27
N PRO A 231 9.94 -5.09 7.29
CA PRO A 231 10.61 -4.76 6.02
C PRO A 231 11.93 -3.99 6.18
N GLU A 232 12.05 -3.15 7.20
CA GLU A 232 13.27 -2.42 7.57
C GLU A 232 14.36 -3.37 8.13
N GLU A 233 14.00 -4.59 8.48
CA GLU A 233 14.91 -5.65 8.92
C GLU A 233 15.41 -6.53 7.78
N ASN A 234 14.86 -6.42 6.56
CA ASN A 234 15.38 -7.09 5.35
C ASN A 234 16.84 -6.69 5.04
N PHE A 235 17.30 -5.55 5.57
CA PHE A 235 18.68 -5.07 5.47
C PHE A 235 19.63 -5.72 6.49
N LYS A 236 19.10 -6.35 7.54
CA LYS A 236 19.88 -7.12 8.52
C LYS A 236 20.18 -8.48 7.90
N VAL A 237 21.42 -8.94 8.03
CA VAL A 237 21.69 -10.38 7.86
C VAL A 237 20.99 -11.09 9.02
N HIS A 238 19.96 -11.88 8.72
CA HIS A 238 19.30 -12.74 9.72
C HIS A 238 20.24 -13.89 10.12
N THR A 239 21.26 -13.58 10.92
CA THR A 239 22.19 -14.57 11.50
C THR A 239 21.54 -15.39 12.61
N GLU A 240 20.32 -15.03 13.02
CA GLU A 240 19.59 -15.60 14.14
C GLU A 240 18.14 -15.81 13.68
N ILE A 241 17.72 -17.08 13.64
CA ILE A 241 16.35 -17.48 13.32
C ILE A 241 15.64 -17.66 14.66
N PHE A 242 14.77 -16.72 15.03
CA PHE A 242 14.06 -16.71 16.33
C PHE A 242 13.18 -17.94 16.61
N PHE A 243 13.03 -18.83 15.63
CA PHE A 243 12.27 -20.09 15.70
C PHE A 243 13.15 -21.34 15.80
N SER A 244 14.46 -21.20 16.00
CA SER A 244 15.37 -22.35 16.21
C SER A 244 16.35 -22.09 17.35
N ASP A 245 16.29 -22.99 18.33
CA ASP A 245 17.20 -23.14 19.47
C ASP A 245 18.49 -23.91 19.11
N GLY A 246 18.59 -24.42 17.87
CA GLY A 246 19.77 -25.10 17.36
C GLY A 246 20.83 -24.14 16.76
N PRO A 247 22.11 -24.54 16.70
CA PRO A 247 23.17 -23.77 16.05
C PRO A 247 23.06 -23.86 14.53
N VAL A 248 22.11 -23.12 13.94
CA VAL A 248 21.95 -23.01 12.48
C VAL A 248 23.23 -22.41 11.87
N LEU A 249 23.69 -22.99 10.75
CA LEU A 249 24.77 -22.44 9.93
C LEU A 249 24.45 -20.98 9.57
N ARG A 250 25.23 -20.04 10.11
CA ARG A 250 25.08 -18.59 9.85
C ARG A 250 25.51 -18.28 8.41
N VAL A 251 24.61 -18.51 7.45
CA VAL A 251 24.79 -18.14 6.03
C VAL A 251 24.79 -16.61 5.91
N CYS A 252 25.95 -16.01 6.17
CA CYS A 252 26.14 -14.57 6.08
C CYS A 252 26.25 -14.16 4.60
N ASN A 253 25.12 -13.79 4.00
CA ASN A 253 25.09 -13.17 2.67
C ASN A 253 26.09 -12.01 2.62
N THR A 254 26.97 -12.02 1.61
CA THR A 254 27.98 -10.96 1.48
C THR A 254 27.31 -9.61 1.19
N ARG A 255 27.99 -8.51 1.54
CA ARG A 255 27.49 -7.16 1.25
C ARG A 255 27.14 -6.98 -0.23
N GLU A 256 27.96 -7.52 -1.14
CA GLU A 256 27.71 -7.46 -2.59
C GLU A 256 26.45 -8.25 -3.00
N MET A 257 26.19 -9.41 -2.39
CA MET A 257 24.96 -10.17 -2.62
C MET A 257 23.72 -9.42 -2.12
N LEU A 258 23.80 -8.76 -0.96
CA LEU A 258 22.71 -7.92 -0.44
C LEU A 258 22.47 -6.68 -1.32
N GLU A 259 23.51 -6.00 -1.78
CA GLU A 259 23.38 -4.85 -2.69
C GLU A 259 22.78 -5.26 -4.05
N LYS A 260 23.13 -6.44 -4.58
CA LYS A 260 22.47 -7.02 -5.77
C LYS A 260 21.00 -7.37 -5.51
N HIS A 261 20.70 -8.02 -4.38
CA HIS A 261 19.33 -8.36 -3.98
C HIS A 261 18.45 -7.11 -3.86
N LEU A 262 18.89 -6.10 -3.11
CA LEU A 262 18.16 -4.85 -2.89
C LEU A 262 17.91 -4.09 -4.20
N LYS A 263 18.86 -4.13 -5.14
CA LYS A 263 18.69 -3.56 -6.49
C LYS A 263 17.62 -4.30 -7.32
N ALA A 264 17.42 -5.59 -7.10
CA ALA A 264 16.40 -6.39 -7.79
C ALA A 264 15.01 -6.27 -7.13
N THR A 265 14.92 -6.30 -5.80
CA THR A 265 13.64 -6.24 -5.08
C THR A 265 13.10 -4.82 -4.91
N GLY A 266 13.99 -3.83 -4.83
CA GLY A 266 13.65 -2.48 -4.39
C GLY A 266 13.35 -2.40 -2.88
N GLY A 267 13.83 -3.36 -2.08
CA GLY A 267 13.56 -3.46 -0.64
C GLY A 267 12.18 -4.04 -0.27
N ARG A 268 11.31 -4.30 -1.24
CA ARG A 268 10.00 -4.93 -1.04
C ARG A 268 10.13 -6.38 -0.58
N VAL A 269 9.15 -6.85 0.18
CA VAL A 269 9.02 -8.25 0.59
C VAL A 269 8.63 -9.11 -0.63
N PHE A 270 9.31 -10.24 -0.81
CA PHE A 270 8.95 -11.26 -1.81
C PHE A 270 8.74 -12.61 -1.14
N THR A 271 7.59 -13.22 -1.40
CA THR A 271 7.20 -14.55 -0.92
C THR A 271 6.86 -15.47 -2.10
N ARG A 272 6.64 -16.76 -1.85
CA ARG A 272 6.11 -17.70 -2.84
C ARG A 272 5.15 -18.69 -2.21
N PHE A 273 4.08 -19.04 -2.92
CA PHE A 273 3.32 -20.26 -2.67
C PHE A 273 3.72 -21.30 -3.73
N PRO A 274 4.35 -22.43 -3.35
CA PRO A 274 4.85 -23.42 -4.30
C PRO A 274 4.11 -24.77 -4.20
N PRO A 275 2.98 -24.95 -4.90
CA PRO A 275 2.28 -26.23 -4.98
C PRO A 275 2.87 -27.14 -6.07
N GLU A 276 2.87 -28.46 -5.82
CA GLU A 276 3.10 -29.47 -6.85
C GLU A 276 1.83 -29.61 -7.73
N PRO A 277 1.92 -29.58 -9.07
CA PRO A 277 0.77 -29.66 -9.97
C PRO A 277 0.29 -31.11 -10.20
N ASN A 278 0.24 -31.91 -9.13
CA ASN A 278 -0.02 -33.36 -9.16
C ASN A 278 -1.21 -33.83 -8.28
N GLY A 279 -1.90 -32.90 -7.61
CA GLY A 279 -3.05 -33.20 -6.75
C GLY A 279 -3.89 -31.98 -6.36
N TYR A 280 -5.01 -32.23 -5.69
CA TYR A 280 -5.94 -31.18 -5.26
C TYR A 280 -5.54 -30.53 -3.92
N LEU A 281 -5.69 -29.21 -3.83
CA LEU A 281 -5.37 -28.44 -2.62
C LEU A 281 -6.37 -28.72 -1.49
N HIS A 282 -5.94 -29.49 -0.48
CA HIS A 282 -6.67 -29.63 0.79
C HIS A 282 -6.42 -28.45 1.76
N ILE A 283 -7.23 -28.34 2.82
CA ILE A 283 -7.24 -27.23 3.80
C ILE A 283 -5.88 -26.81 4.40
N GLY A 284 -4.87 -27.69 4.42
CA GLY A 284 -3.51 -27.32 4.84
C GLY A 284 -2.89 -26.23 3.96
N HIS A 285 -3.22 -26.24 2.66
CA HIS A 285 -2.79 -25.22 1.71
C HIS A 285 -3.42 -23.86 1.97
N ALA A 286 -4.61 -23.78 2.59
CA ALA A 286 -5.20 -22.50 2.97
C ALA A 286 -4.30 -21.74 3.97
N LYS A 287 -3.68 -22.45 4.92
CA LYS A 287 -2.66 -21.87 5.82
C LYS A 287 -1.41 -21.45 5.05
N ALA A 288 -0.92 -22.27 4.12
CA ALA A 288 0.27 -21.95 3.32
C ALA A 288 0.06 -20.72 2.42
N MET A 289 -1.12 -20.60 1.80
CA MET A 289 -1.53 -19.43 1.02
C MET A 289 -1.69 -18.19 1.91
N PHE A 290 -2.39 -18.30 3.05
CA PHE A 290 -2.56 -17.20 4.00
C PHE A 290 -1.22 -16.66 4.51
N VAL A 291 -0.26 -17.53 4.84
CA VAL A 291 1.10 -17.10 5.21
C VAL A 291 1.83 -16.46 4.03
N SER A 292 1.81 -17.06 2.84
CA SER A 292 2.62 -16.61 1.71
C SER A 292 2.08 -15.33 1.05
N PHE A 293 0.80 -15.32 0.67
CA PHE A 293 0.15 -14.17 0.06
C PHE A 293 -0.21 -13.09 1.09
N GLY A 294 -0.65 -13.48 2.29
CA GLY A 294 -1.00 -12.53 3.36
C GLY A 294 0.20 -11.72 3.82
N LEU A 295 1.36 -12.36 4.08
CA LEU A 295 2.58 -11.65 4.48
C LEU A 295 3.11 -10.70 3.39
N ALA A 296 2.86 -10.99 2.11
CA ALA A 296 3.15 -10.06 1.02
C ALA A 296 2.14 -8.90 0.98
N LYS A 297 0.84 -9.19 1.05
CA LYS A 297 -0.24 -8.19 1.02
C LYS A 297 -0.14 -7.17 2.15
N GLU A 298 0.06 -7.66 3.38
CA GLU A 298 0.28 -6.87 4.61
C GLU A 298 1.44 -5.87 4.51
N ARG A 299 2.42 -6.16 3.65
CA ARG A 299 3.71 -5.45 3.60
C ARG A 299 3.98 -4.73 2.27
N GLY A 300 2.97 -4.58 1.42
CA GLY A 300 3.13 -3.99 0.07
C GLY A 300 4.12 -4.76 -0.82
N GLY A 301 4.27 -6.05 -0.54
CA GLY A 301 5.19 -6.96 -1.21
C GLY A 301 4.57 -7.68 -2.40
N CYS A 302 5.20 -8.78 -2.81
CA CYS A 302 4.79 -9.58 -3.96
C CYS A 302 4.90 -11.07 -3.64
N CYS A 303 3.84 -11.85 -3.93
CA CYS A 303 3.86 -13.32 -3.80
C CYS A 303 3.87 -13.97 -5.18
N TYR A 304 4.86 -14.83 -5.44
CA TYR A 304 4.86 -15.70 -6.61
C TYR A 304 3.95 -16.90 -6.40
N LEU A 305 3.14 -17.25 -7.40
CA LEU A 305 2.68 -18.63 -7.55
C LEU A 305 3.77 -19.36 -8.35
N ARG A 306 4.43 -20.36 -7.75
CA ARG A 306 5.49 -21.09 -8.44
C ARG A 306 5.27 -22.59 -8.38
N TYR A 307 4.80 -23.18 -9.48
CA TYR A 307 4.61 -24.62 -9.57
C TYR A 307 5.92 -25.36 -9.34
N ASP A 308 5.86 -26.43 -8.55
CA ASP A 308 6.95 -27.39 -8.39
C ASP A 308 6.76 -28.54 -9.37
N ASP A 309 7.00 -28.22 -10.64
CA ASP A 309 6.91 -29.10 -11.81
C ASP A 309 8.21 -29.91 -12.01
N THR A 310 8.90 -30.25 -10.92
CA THR A 310 10.15 -31.02 -10.94
C THR A 310 9.97 -32.49 -11.35
N ASN A 311 8.72 -32.98 -11.43
CA ASN A 311 8.39 -34.32 -11.93
C ASN A 311 7.45 -34.26 -13.15
N PRO A 312 7.96 -34.45 -14.39
CA PRO A 312 7.17 -34.32 -15.62
C PRO A 312 6.19 -35.48 -15.87
N GLU A 313 6.21 -36.56 -15.09
CA GLU A 313 5.20 -37.64 -15.18
C GLU A 313 4.00 -37.41 -14.25
N ALA A 314 4.11 -36.49 -13.28
CA ALA A 314 3.09 -36.23 -12.27
C ALA A 314 2.24 -34.97 -12.56
N GLU A 315 2.76 -34.05 -13.39
CA GLU A 315 2.04 -32.83 -13.78
C GLU A 315 0.78 -33.15 -14.59
N LYS A 316 -0.33 -32.49 -14.25
CA LYS A 316 -1.50 -32.43 -15.13
C LYS A 316 -2.13 -31.05 -15.12
N LYS A 317 -2.64 -30.65 -16.29
CA LYS A 317 -3.41 -29.41 -16.45
C LYS A 317 -4.64 -29.34 -15.51
N GLU A 318 -5.32 -30.46 -15.24
CA GLU A 318 -6.47 -30.47 -14.31
C GLU A 318 -6.13 -30.00 -12.89
N TYR A 319 -4.88 -30.18 -12.44
CA TYR A 319 -4.42 -29.69 -11.15
C TYR A 319 -3.93 -28.24 -11.22
N ILE A 320 -3.27 -27.84 -12.32
CA ILE A 320 -2.87 -26.44 -12.58
C ILE A 320 -4.12 -25.54 -12.58
N ASP A 321 -5.11 -25.84 -13.43
CA ASP A 321 -6.33 -25.05 -13.56
C ASP A 321 -7.07 -24.91 -12.21
N HIS A 322 -7.18 -26.01 -11.44
CA HIS A 322 -7.80 -26.02 -10.11
C HIS A 322 -6.96 -25.30 -9.04
N ILE A 323 -5.63 -25.30 -9.13
CA ILE A 323 -4.77 -24.53 -8.23
C ILE A 323 -5.00 -23.03 -8.44
N GLU A 324 -5.10 -22.57 -9.69
CA GLU A 324 -5.42 -21.16 -9.98
C GLU A 324 -6.84 -20.78 -9.53
N GLU A 325 -7.83 -21.65 -9.76
CA GLU A 325 -9.20 -21.46 -9.27
C GLU A 325 -9.24 -21.28 -7.75
N ILE A 326 -8.58 -22.17 -6.98
CA ILE A 326 -8.55 -22.08 -5.52
C ILE A 326 -7.76 -20.87 -5.00
N VAL A 327 -6.66 -20.49 -5.66
CA VAL A 327 -5.90 -19.27 -5.30
C VAL A 327 -6.78 -18.02 -5.49
N GLN A 328 -7.52 -17.93 -6.60
CA GLN A 328 -8.45 -16.84 -6.88
C GLN A 328 -9.67 -16.85 -5.93
N TRP A 329 -10.26 -18.02 -5.68
CA TRP A 329 -11.39 -18.21 -4.77
C TRP A 329 -11.07 -17.82 -3.32
N MET A 330 -9.82 -18.03 -2.89
CA MET A 330 -9.30 -17.59 -1.60
C MET A 330 -8.97 -16.07 -1.55
N GLY A 331 -9.21 -15.32 -2.62
CA GLY A 331 -9.02 -13.86 -2.67
C GLY A 331 -7.57 -13.40 -2.88
N TRP A 332 -6.72 -14.24 -3.49
CA TRP A 332 -5.30 -13.93 -3.75
C TRP A 332 -5.02 -13.74 -5.25
N GLU A 333 -4.31 -12.67 -5.60
CA GLU A 333 -3.76 -12.47 -6.95
C GLU A 333 -2.22 -12.68 -6.91
N PRO A 334 -1.66 -13.64 -7.67
CA PRO A 334 -0.21 -13.80 -7.80
C PRO A 334 0.44 -12.60 -8.50
N PHE A 335 1.57 -12.13 -7.98
CA PHE A 335 2.40 -11.12 -8.65
C PHE A 335 2.91 -11.62 -10.01
N LYS A 336 3.28 -12.90 -10.07
CA LYS A 336 3.71 -13.60 -11.27
C LYS A 336 3.48 -15.10 -11.06
N ILE A 337 3.00 -15.77 -12.10
CA ILE A 337 3.01 -17.24 -12.19
C ILE A 337 4.35 -17.64 -12.82
N THR A 338 4.98 -18.67 -12.25
CA THR A 338 6.30 -19.18 -12.62
C THR A 338 6.33 -20.69 -12.43
N TYR A 339 7.29 -21.34 -13.04
CA TYR A 339 7.55 -22.76 -12.92
C TYR A 339 8.92 -22.98 -12.28
N THR A 340 9.22 -24.20 -11.87
CA THR A 340 10.57 -24.59 -11.44
C THR A 340 11.40 -25.06 -12.64
N SER A 341 10.75 -25.56 -13.70
CA SER A 341 11.39 -25.81 -15.02
C SER A 341 11.96 -24.57 -15.69
N ASP A 342 11.36 -23.38 -15.49
CA ASP A 342 11.90 -22.07 -15.90
C ASP A 342 13.37 -21.88 -15.51
N TYR A 343 13.81 -22.54 -14.43
CA TYR A 343 15.14 -22.40 -13.82
C TYR A 343 16.02 -23.65 -13.93
N PHE A 344 15.63 -24.69 -14.70
CA PHE A 344 16.41 -25.94 -14.77
C PHE A 344 17.85 -25.75 -15.24
N GLN A 345 18.13 -24.80 -16.14
CA GLN A 345 19.50 -24.50 -16.57
C GLN A 345 20.33 -23.85 -15.43
N ASP A 346 19.77 -22.86 -14.73
CA ASP A 346 20.44 -22.24 -13.56
C ASP A 346 20.71 -23.28 -12.46
N LEU A 347 19.75 -24.16 -12.20
CA LEU A 347 19.87 -25.24 -11.22
C LEU A 347 20.94 -26.27 -11.62
N TYR A 348 21.03 -26.61 -12.90
CA TYR A 348 22.09 -27.48 -13.44
C TYR A 348 23.47 -26.84 -13.29
N ASP A 349 23.64 -25.58 -13.68
CA ASP A 349 24.94 -24.89 -13.58
C ASP A 349 25.38 -24.70 -12.12
N LEU A 350 24.43 -24.47 -11.20
CA LEU A 350 24.67 -24.49 -9.76
C LEU A 350 25.06 -25.89 -9.24
N ALA A 351 24.45 -26.96 -9.74
CA ALA A 351 24.83 -28.33 -9.36
C ALA A 351 26.24 -28.70 -9.85
N VAL A 352 26.61 -28.29 -11.07
CA VAL A 352 27.98 -28.44 -11.59
C VAL A 352 28.97 -27.63 -10.75
N GLU A 353 28.60 -26.43 -10.30
CA GLU A 353 29.43 -25.61 -9.41
C GLU A 353 29.60 -26.22 -8.01
N LEU A 354 28.58 -26.90 -7.46
CA LEU A 354 28.71 -27.68 -6.22
C LEU A 354 29.71 -28.84 -6.38
N ILE A 355 29.73 -29.53 -7.52
CA ILE A 355 30.72 -30.57 -7.82
C ILE A 355 32.13 -29.96 -7.89
N ARG A 356 32.31 -28.84 -8.61
CA ARG A 356 33.62 -28.13 -8.69
C ARG A 356 34.16 -27.68 -7.33
N ARG A 357 33.28 -27.38 -6.37
CA ARG A 357 33.63 -27.00 -4.99
C ARG A 357 33.83 -28.19 -4.04
N GLY A 358 33.63 -29.42 -4.50
CA GLY A 358 33.70 -30.61 -3.65
C GLY A 358 32.55 -30.73 -2.65
N HIS A 359 31.39 -30.14 -2.96
CA HIS A 359 30.18 -30.18 -2.13
C HIS A 359 29.09 -31.10 -2.72
N ALA A 360 29.31 -31.69 -3.89
CA ALA A 360 28.48 -32.72 -4.49
C ALA A 360 29.34 -33.75 -5.24
N TYR A 361 28.83 -34.97 -5.37
CA TYR A 361 29.44 -36.07 -6.12
C TYR A 361 28.33 -36.89 -6.84
N VAL A 362 28.71 -37.73 -7.80
CA VAL A 362 27.79 -38.66 -8.46
C VAL A 362 27.77 -39.97 -7.67
N ASP A 363 26.62 -40.35 -7.12
CA ASP A 363 26.44 -41.64 -6.45
C ASP A 363 26.02 -42.74 -7.46
N HIS A 364 26.30 -43.99 -7.09
CA HIS A 364 25.95 -45.20 -7.84
C HIS A 364 25.19 -46.22 -6.97
N GLN A 365 24.82 -45.86 -5.74
CA GLN A 365 23.91 -46.65 -4.90
C GLN A 365 22.53 -46.80 -5.53
N VAL A 366 21.95 -48.00 -5.44
CA VAL A 366 20.57 -48.28 -5.82
C VAL A 366 19.65 -48.22 -4.60
N ALA A 367 18.45 -47.67 -4.77
CA ALA A 367 17.49 -47.53 -3.68
C ALA A 367 17.10 -48.89 -3.09
N VAL A 368 17.48 -49.14 -1.83
CA VAL A 368 17.12 -50.36 -1.11
C VAL A 368 15.63 -50.32 -0.81
N LYS A 369 14.84 -51.18 -1.48
CA LYS A 369 13.44 -51.39 -1.12
C LYS A 369 13.37 -51.95 0.31
N GLN A 370 12.97 -51.12 1.26
CA GLN A 370 12.64 -51.56 2.62
C GLN A 370 11.41 -52.48 2.57
N LEU A 371 11.69 -53.79 2.57
CA LEU A 371 10.69 -54.84 2.72
C LEU A 371 10.22 -54.89 4.19
N TYR A 372 9.42 -53.91 4.58
CA TYR A 372 8.57 -54.03 5.77
C TYR A 372 7.58 -55.18 5.54
N LYS A 373 7.58 -56.13 6.47
CA LYS A 373 6.60 -57.21 6.60
C LYS A 373 5.57 -56.85 7.67
#